data_AF-A0A379T072-F1
#
_entry.id   AF-A0A379T072-F1
#
_cell.length_a   1.000
_cell.length_b   1.000
_cell.length_c   1.000
_cell.angle_alpha   90.00
_cell.angle_beta   90.00
_cell.angle_gamma   90.00
#
_symmetry.space_group_name_H-M   'P 1'
#
loop_
_entity.id
_entity.type
_entity.pdbx_description
1 polymer ?
#
loop_
_entity_poly.entity_id
_entity_poly.type
_entity_poly.pdbx_seq_one_letter_code
_entity_poly.pdbx_strand_id
1 'polypeptide(L)'
;MASKAILVNLDAMIKRADFAAETDDETTFDTINSISVRDLNDFTAILRKPDFQRETNHWSPNQVVSMLESYVNGDLIPAVILWKSSYIFVIDGGHRLSVLKAWIEDDYGDGPLSLKYFGSEISKEQRSIADKTRKLINERVGSWSHFKQRLLDEDISATERNKITNILTRGLTIQWVKGNADKAESSFFNINMQGTPLDEVEELLLKNRHKPTSISARAVIRAGKGHRYWSAFSQDYSDKIEKAAKKLHTILFDPDLNTPIKTLDLPLGGLEE
;
A
#
# COMPACT_ATOMS: atom_id res chain seq x y z
N MET A 1 -4.52 25.19 -12.23
CA MET A 1 -3.29 24.45 -11.89
C MET A 1 -3.65 23.46 -10.80
N ALA A 2 -3.76 22.17 -11.13
CA ALA A 2 -3.96 21.14 -10.13
C ALA A 2 -2.69 21.10 -9.26
N SER A 3 -2.81 21.32 -7.96
CA SER A 3 -1.69 21.19 -7.04
C SER A 3 -1.24 19.73 -7.07
N LYS A 4 0.03 19.46 -7.43
CA LYS A 4 0.61 18.12 -7.41
C LYS A 4 0.32 17.45 -6.06
N ALA A 5 -0.41 16.34 -6.08
CA ALA A 5 -0.81 15.67 -4.85
C ALA A 5 0.43 15.07 -4.18
N ILE A 6 0.79 15.57 -2.99
CA ILE A 6 1.91 15.06 -2.20
C ILE A 6 1.44 13.78 -1.50
N LEU A 7 1.70 12.62 -2.10
CA LEU A 7 1.18 11.33 -1.65
C LEU A 7 2.31 10.36 -1.27
N VAL A 8 2.08 9.61 -0.19
CA VAL A 8 3.04 8.66 0.39
C VAL A 8 2.86 7.29 -0.27
N ASN A 9 3.94 6.72 -0.80
CA ASN A 9 3.90 5.38 -1.42
C ASN A 9 4.22 4.29 -0.40
N LEU A 10 3.18 3.54 0.01
CA LEU A 10 3.26 2.44 0.97
C LEU A 10 2.98 1.07 0.32
N ASP A 11 3.07 0.97 -1.01
CA ASP A 11 2.71 -0.27 -1.73
C ASP A 11 3.60 -1.46 -1.32
N ALA A 12 4.85 -1.19 -0.95
CA ALA A 12 5.82 -2.18 -0.48
C ALA A 12 5.42 -2.87 0.85
N MET A 13 4.49 -2.30 1.62
CA MET A 13 4.15 -2.81 2.95
C MET A 13 3.39 -4.14 2.91
N ILE A 14 2.50 -4.32 1.94
CA ILE A 14 1.71 -5.55 1.81
C ILE A 14 1.86 -6.05 0.38
N LYS A 15 2.43 -7.25 0.25
CA LYS A 15 2.68 -7.88 -1.04
C LYS A 15 1.37 -8.20 -1.76
N ARG A 16 1.43 -8.25 -3.07
CA ARG A 16 0.31 -8.72 -3.90
C ARG A 16 0.43 -10.21 -4.15
N ALA A 17 -0.71 -10.87 -4.31
CA ALA A 17 -0.80 -12.23 -4.81
C ALA A 17 -1.97 -12.31 -5.80
N ASP A 18 -1.89 -13.27 -6.72
CA ASP A 18 -3.01 -13.61 -7.58
C ASP A 18 -4.19 -14.03 -6.70
N PHE A 19 -5.30 -13.31 -6.83
CA PHE A 19 -6.50 -13.53 -6.04
C PHE A 19 -7.17 -14.87 -6.38
N ALA A 20 -6.96 -15.36 -7.61
CA ALA A 20 -7.53 -16.61 -8.11
C ALA A 20 -6.64 -17.84 -7.86
N ALA A 21 -5.41 -17.65 -7.34
CA ALA A 21 -4.49 -18.76 -7.08
C ALA A 21 -4.87 -19.53 -5.80
N GLU A 22 -5.09 -20.84 -5.97
CA GLU A 22 -5.30 -21.86 -4.93
C GLU A 22 -6.37 -21.49 -3.89
N THR A 23 -7.62 -21.87 -4.20
CA THR A 23 -8.69 -22.03 -3.22
C THR A 23 -8.59 -23.42 -2.61
N ASP A 24 -7.90 -23.56 -1.47
CA ASP A 24 -8.16 -24.72 -0.62
C ASP A 24 -9.56 -24.58 -0.01
N ASP A 25 -10.22 -25.73 0.15
CA ASP A 25 -11.60 -25.90 0.61
C ASP A 25 -11.95 -25.06 1.85
N GLU A 26 -13.25 -24.76 2.00
CA GLU A 26 -13.86 -23.96 3.07
C GLU A 26 -13.25 -24.23 4.46
N THR A 27 -12.24 -23.47 4.85
CA THR A 27 -11.66 -23.58 6.19
C THR A 27 -12.56 -22.89 7.21
N THR A 28 -13.44 -23.70 7.81
CA THR A 28 -14.39 -23.38 8.88
C THR A 28 -13.71 -23.31 10.26
N PHE A 29 -12.57 -22.63 10.35
CA PHE A 29 -11.92 -22.36 11.65
C PHE A 29 -12.26 -20.96 12.16
N ASP A 30 -12.27 -20.81 13.49
CA ASP A 30 -12.43 -19.52 14.14
C ASP A 30 -11.38 -18.52 13.62
N THR A 31 -11.86 -17.41 13.06
CA THR A 31 -11.01 -16.35 12.55
C THR A 31 -10.77 -15.29 13.63
N ILE A 32 -9.60 -14.63 13.58
CA ILE A 32 -9.30 -13.52 14.49
C ILE A 32 -10.26 -12.34 14.25
N ASN A 33 -10.62 -11.63 15.31
CA ASN A 33 -11.57 -10.51 15.24
C ASN A 33 -10.89 -9.13 15.16
N SER A 34 -9.59 -9.06 15.41
CA SER A 34 -8.81 -7.83 15.31
C SER A 34 -7.33 -8.12 14.99
N ILE A 35 -6.65 -7.14 14.39
CA ILE A 35 -5.22 -7.18 14.09
C ILE A 35 -4.51 -6.00 14.76
N SER A 36 -3.59 -6.28 15.68
CA SER A 36 -2.77 -5.27 16.36
C SER A 36 -1.43 -5.06 15.66
N VAL A 37 -0.71 -4.01 16.06
CA VAL A 37 0.69 -3.78 15.62
C VAL A 37 1.62 -4.94 15.96
N ARG A 38 1.32 -5.72 17.01
CA ARG A 38 2.12 -6.89 17.38
C ARG A 38 1.90 -8.04 16.41
N ASP A 39 0.66 -8.23 15.98
CA ASP A 39 0.28 -9.28 15.04
C ASP A 39 0.80 -8.98 13.62
N LEU A 40 0.88 -7.71 13.21
CA LEU A 40 1.27 -7.32 11.85
C LEU A 40 2.63 -7.86 11.38
N ASN A 41 3.57 -8.07 12.31
CA ASN A 41 4.85 -8.70 11.98
C ASN A 41 4.67 -10.15 11.51
N ASP A 42 3.84 -10.93 12.21
CA ASP A 42 3.58 -12.33 11.88
C ASP A 42 2.66 -12.44 10.66
N PHE A 43 1.63 -11.59 10.61
CA PHE A 43 0.66 -11.56 9.51
C PHE A 43 1.29 -11.12 8.18
N THR A 44 2.43 -10.42 8.19
CA THR A 44 3.16 -10.05 6.98
C THR A 44 3.47 -11.23 6.05
N ALA A 45 3.66 -12.43 6.61
CA ALA A 45 3.95 -13.62 5.82
C ALA A 45 2.74 -14.03 4.93
N ILE A 46 1.52 -13.89 5.46
CA ILE A 46 0.29 -14.41 4.88
C ILE A 46 -0.67 -13.34 4.34
N LEU A 47 -0.49 -12.07 4.74
CA LEU A 47 -1.32 -10.96 4.30
C LEU A 47 -0.95 -10.58 2.86
N ARG A 48 -1.96 -10.48 2.00
CA ARG A 48 -1.82 -10.11 0.59
C ARG A 48 -2.83 -9.05 0.21
N LYS A 49 -2.46 -8.21 -0.75
CA LYS A 49 -3.41 -7.45 -1.55
C LYS A 49 -3.80 -8.29 -2.77
N PRO A 50 -5.08 -8.25 -3.20
CA PRO A 50 -5.44 -8.74 -4.52
C PRO A 50 -4.55 -8.10 -5.59
N ASP A 51 -4.19 -8.85 -6.63
CA ASP A 51 -3.45 -8.38 -7.80
C ASP A 51 -4.15 -7.16 -8.45
N PHE A 52 -5.49 -7.16 -8.42
CA PHE A 52 -6.35 -6.09 -8.87
C PHE A 52 -6.64 -4.98 -7.82
N GLN A 53 -5.94 -4.91 -6.69
CA GLN A 53 -6.10 -3.76 -5.79
C GLN A 53 -5.30 -2.55 -6.29
N ARG A 54 -5.77 -1.32 -6.08
CA ARG A 54 -4.97 -0.11 -6.36
C ARG A 54 -3.70 -0.05 -5.52
N GLU A 55 -2.70 0.69 -5.96
CA GLU A 55 -1.50 0.93 -5.17
C GLU A 55 -1.82 1.72 -3.90
N THR A 56 -1.02 1.48 -2.87
CA THR A 56 -1.15 2.20 -1.59
C THR A 56 -0.36 3.49 -1.62
N ASN A 57 -0.67 4.34 -2.58
CA ASN A 57 -0.02 5.63 -2.84
C ASN A 57 -1.02 6.80 -2.87
N HIS A 58 -2.22 6.62 -2.32
CA HIS A 58 -3.32 7.59 -2.39
C HIS A 58 -3.52 8.45 -1.12
N TRP A 59 -2.65 8.32 -0.10
CA TRP A 59 -2.76 9.10 1.14
C TRP A 59 -1.64 10.12 1.24
N SER A 60 -1.99 11.34 1.64
CA SER A 60 -1.04 12.39 1.98
C SER A 60 -0.32 12.10 3.31
N PRO A 61 0.85 12.73 3.56
CA PRO A 61 1.53 12.64 4.84
C PRO A 61 0.63 12.95 6.06
N ASN A 62 -0.28 13.92 5.92
CA ASN A 62 -1.20 14.27 6.99
C ASN A 62 -2.23 13.17 7.27
N GLN A 63 -2.75 12.50 6.24
CA GLN A 63 -3.68 11.38 6.42
C GLN A 63 -3.00 10.19 7.10
N VAL A 64 -1.74 9.91 6.75
CA VAL A 64 -0.91 8.90 7.42
C VAL A 64 -0.75 9.22 8.91
N VAL A 65 -0.38 10.46 9.23
CA VAL A 65 -0.22 10.93 10.62
C VAL A 65 -1.53 10.85 11.39
N SER A 66 -2.64 11.34 10.82
CA SER A 66 -3.95 11.30 11.47
C SER A 66 -4.42 9.88 11.76
N MET A 67 -4.15 8.92 10.87
CA MET A 67 -4.46 7.51 11.13
C MET A 67 -3.68 6.97 12.35
N LEU A 68 -2.38 7.30 12.45
CA LEU A 68 -1.55 6.89 13.58
C LEU A 68 -1.95 7.59 14.88
N GLU A 69 -2.27 8.88 14.84
CA GLU A 69 -2.80 9.62 15.99
C GLU A 69 -4.07 8.94 16.52
N SER A 70 -5.02 8.62 15.64
CA SER A 70 -6.25 7.90 16.03
C SER A 70 -5.94 6.54 16.65
N TYR A 71 -4.95 5.82 16.15
CA TYR A 71 -4.57 4.51 16.69
C TYR A 71 -3.97 4.64 18.10
N VAL A 72 -3.03 5.59 18.27
CA VAL A 72 -2.30 5.80 19.52
C VAL A 72 -3.18 6.45 20.60
N ASN A 73 -4.09 7.34 20.23
CA ASN A 73 -5.00 8.01 21.17
C ASN A 73 -6.21 7.15 21.54
N GLY A 74 -6.49 6.08 20.79
CA GLY A 74 -7.63 5.21 21.04
C GLY A 74 -8.93 5.68 20.39
N ASP A 75 -8.88 6.61 19.43
CA ASP A 75 -10.04 7.09 18.68
C ASP A 75 -10.61 5.98 17.79
N LEU A 76 -11.88 6.05 17.39
CA LEU A 76 -12.50 5.04 16.52
C LEU A 76 -11.80 4.96 15.15
N ILE A 77 -11.42 3.76 14.72
CA ILE A 77 -10.88 3.50 13.38
C ILE A 77 -11.81 2.51 12.67
N PRO A 78 -12.22 2.78 11.41
CA PRO A 78 -13.03 1.84 10.64
C PRO A 78 -12.37 0.46 10.52
N ALA A 79 -13.21 -0.58 10.51
CA ALA A 79 -12.76 -1.96 10.36
C ALA A 79 -11.97 -2.17 9.05
N VAL A 80 -11.14 -3.19 9.03
CA VAL A 80 -10.51 -3.71 7.81
C VAL A 80 -11.30 -4.93 7.34
N ILE A 81 -11.43 -5.09 6.03
CA ILE A 81 -12.20 -6.20 5.46
C ILE A 81 -11.22 -7.19 4.88
N LEU A 82 -11.27 -8.43 5.38
CA LEU A 82 -10.35 -9.50 5.01
C LEU A 82 -11.11 -10.70 4.44
N TRP A 83 -10.43 -11.44 3.57
CA TRP A 83 -10.89 -12.73 3.07
C TRP A 83 -9.76 -13.75 3.20
N LYS A 84 -10.07 -14.97 3.64
CA LYS A 84 -9.08 -16.03 3.81
C LYS A 84 -9.27 -17.08 2.71
N SER A 85 -8.20 -17.38 2.00
CA SER A 85 -8.01 -18.55 1.15
C SER A 85 -6.68 -19.23 1.53
N SER A 86 -5.79 -19.49 0.56
CA SER A 86 -4.37 -19.80 0.79
C SER A 86 -3.60 -18.65 1.47
N TYR A 87 -4.06 -17.42 1.25
CA TYR A 87 -3.56 -16.19 1.91
C TYR A 87 -4.69 -15.44 2.62
N ILE A 88 -4.34 -14.43 3.40
CA ILE A 88 -5.31 -13.46 3.92
C ILE A 88 -5.29 -12.24 3.01
N PHE A 89 -6.33 -12.09 2.20
CA PHE A 89 -6.49 -10.98 1.27
C PHE A 89 -7.13 -9.77 1.94
N VAL A 90 -6.55 -8.59 1.74
CA VAL A 90 -7.11 -7.30 2.16
C VAL A 90 -8.08 -6.80 1.11
N ILE A 91 -9.37 -6.88 1.41
CA ILE A 91 -10.47 -6.44 0.53
C ILE A 91 -10.70 -4.93 0.68
N ASP A 92 -10.64 -4.41 1.90
CA ASP A 92 -10.70 -2.99 2.22
C ASP A 92 -9.79 -2.64 3.41
N GLY A 93 -9.30 -1.40 3.44
CA GLY A 93 -8.44 -0.90 4.50
C GLY A 93 -6.94 -1.16 4.29
N GLY A 94 -6.53 -1.37 3.04
CA GLY A 94 -5.12 -1.56 2.66
C GLY A 94 -4.20 -0.44 3.13
N HIS A 95 -4.63 0.82 3.04
CA HIS A 95 -3.89 1.96 3.59
C HIS A 95 -3.72 1.88 5.11
N ARG A 96 -4.77 1.55 5.86
CA ARG A 96 -4.73 1.48 7.33
C ARG A 96 -3.69 0.47 7.80
N LEU A 97 -3.70 -0.73 7.22
CA LEU A 97 -2.73 -1.78 7.54
C LEU A 97 -1.31 -1.40 7.09
N SER A 98 -1.18 -0.79 5.91
CA SER A 98 0.13 -0.36 5.40
C SER A 98 0.74 0.76 6.22
N VAL A 99 -0.06 1.69 6.77
CA VAL A 99 0.42 2.77 7.66
C VAL A 99 0.96 2.21 8.97
N LEU A 100 0.23 1.30 9.63
CA LEU A 100 0.71 0.66 10.86
C LEU A 100 2.02 -0.09 10.63
N LYS A 101 2.10 -0.82 9.51
CA LYS A 101 3.32 -1.53 9.16
C LYS A 101 4.49 -0.59 8.83
N ALA A 102 4.25 0.44 8.03
CA ALA A 102 5.24 1.46 7.72
C ALA A 102 5.81 2.12 8.99
N TRP A 103 4.97 2.33 10.00
CA TRP A 103 5.41 2.86 11.30
C TRP A 103 6.26 1.88 12.10
N ILE A 104 5.92 0.58 12.09
CA ILE A 104 6.73 -0.47 12.74
C ILE A 104 8.11 -0.59 12.09
N GLU A 105 8.15 -0.53 10.76
CA GLU A 105 9.34 -0.73 9.93
C GLU A 105 10.15 0.56 9.69
N ASP A 106 9.63 1.72 10.12
CA ASP A 106 10.15 3.07 9.77
C ASP A 106 10.37 3.27 8.25
N ASP A 107 9.48 2.69 7.45
CA ASP A 107 9.55 2.68 5.98
C ASP A 107 8.31 3.33 5.36
N TYR A 108 8.44 4.61 4.99
CA TYR A 108 7.37 5.42 4.39
C TYR A 108 7.48 5.51 2.86
N GLY A 109 8.08 4.50 2.24
CA GLY A 109 8.33 4.48 0.80
C GLY A 109 9.80 4.65 0.42
N ASP A 110 10.71 4.71 1.39
CA ASP A 110 12.15 4.93 1.19
C ASP A 110 13.05 3.98 1.99
N GLY A 111 12.47 3.13 2.84
CA GLY A 111 13.20 2.21 3.70
C GLY A 111 13.58 0.90 3.00
N PRO A 112 14.13 -0.08 3.77
CA PRO A 112 14.64 -1.32 3.21
C PRO A 112 13.61 -2.16 2.45
N LEU A 113 12.34 -2.18 2.90
CA LEU A 113 11.28 -2.93 2.23
C LEU A 113 10.94 -2.27 0.90
N SER A 114 10.81 -0.95 0.90
CA SER A 114 10.57 -0.14 -0.30
C SER A 114 11.71 -0.25 -1.30
N LEU A 115 12.98 -0.14 -0.85
CA LEU A 115 14.14 -0.30 -1.71
C LEU A 115 14.16 -1.65 -2.40
N LYS A 116 13.87 -2.73 -1.65
CA LYS A 116 13.78 -4.08 -2.21
C LYS A 116 12.64 -4.20 -3.22
N TYR A 117 11.49 -3.58 -2.94
CA TYR A 117 10.30 -3.64 -3.79
C TYR A 117 10.46 -2.85 -5.11
N PHE A 118 11.10 -1.68 -5.06
CA PHE A 118 11.28 -0.80 -6.23
C PHE A 118 12.59 -1.05 -7.00
N GLY A 119 13.38 -2.05 -6.61
CA GLY A 119 14.63 -2.40 -7.30
C GLY A 119 15.75 -1.39 -7.07
N SER A 120 15.89 -0.90 -5.85
CA SER A 120 16.93 0.02 -5.36
C SER A 120 16.94 1.44 -5.96
N GLU A 121 16.02 1.75 -6.87
CA GLU A 121 15.85 3.08 -7.46
C GLU A 121 14.56 3.71 -6.94
N ILE A 122 14.69 4.68 -6.04
CA ILE A 122 13.57 5.49 -5.52
C ILE A 122 13.78 6.94 -5.96
N SER A 123 12.75 7.60 -6.49
CA SER A 123 12.86 8.98 -6.97
C SER A 123 13.21 9.95 -5.82
N LYS A 124 13.82 11.10 -6.15
CA LYS A 124 14.11 12.14 -5.15
C LYS A 124 12.83 12.67 -4.49
N GLU A 125 11.76 12.75 -5.27
CA GLU A 125 10.45 13.16 -4.78
C GLU A 125 9.89 12.18 -3.75
N GLN A 126 9.86 10.87 -4.05
CA GLN A 126 9.36 9.86 -3.12
C GLN A 126 10.15 9.88 -1.80
N ARG A 127 11.48 10.02 -1.85
CA ARG A 127 12.32 10.20 -0.65
C ARG A 127 11.95 11.47 0.13
N SER A 128 11.78 12.60 -0.56
CA SER A 128 11.40 13.86 0.10
C SER A 128 10.03 13.76 0.78
N ILE A 129 9.09 13.01 0.21
CA ILE A 129 7.75 12.80 0.81
C ILE A 129 7.85 11.86 2.00
N ALA A 130 8.63 10.79 1.91
CA ALA A 130 8.87 9.87 3.01
C ALA A 130 9.52 10.58 4.20
N ASP A 131 10.56 11.39 3.97
CA ASP A 131 11.21 12.21 4.99
C ASP A 131 10.26 13.20 5.67
N LYS A 132 9.42 13.88 4.87
CA LYS A 132 8.38 14.77 5.40
C LYS A 132 7.41 14.02 6.29
N THR A 133 6.98 12.83 5.87
CA THR A 133 6.05 11.97 6.61
C THR A 133 6.66 11.52 7.93
N ARG A 134 7.91 11.02 7.90
CA ARG A 134 8.68 10.61 9.09
C ARG A 134 8.82 11.74 10.11
N LYS A 135 9.15 12.96 9.66
CA LYS A 135 9.24 14.13 10.53
C LYS A 135 7.92 14.45 11.22
N LEU A 136 6.82 14.49 10.47
CA LEU A 136 5.50 14.77 11.03
C LEU A 136 5.05 13.70 12.04
N ILE A 137 5.35 12.42 11.77
CA ILE A 137 5.07 11.32 12.69
C ILE A 137 5.88 11.49 13.98
N ASN A 138 7.18 11.76 13.87
CA ASN A 138 8.03 11.95 15.05
C ASN A 138 7.61 13.15 15.90
N GLU A 139 7.15 14.25 15.28
CA GLU A 139 6.66 15.43 15.99
C GLU A 139 5.32 15.21 16.69
N ARG A 140 4.35 14.55 16.02
CA ARG A 140 2.95 14.50 16.49
C ARG A 140 2.58 13.21 17.21
N VAL A 141 3.17 12.10 16.79
CA VAL A 141 2.83 10.76 17.28
C VAL A 141 3.96 10.22 18.16
N GLY A 142 5.19 10.22 17.65
CA GLY A 142 6.33 9.48 18.17
C GLY A 142 6.63 8.24 17.32
N SER A 143 7.90 7.82 17.28
CA SER A 143 8.33 6.65 16.52
C SER A 143 7.94 5.35 17.23
N TRP A 144 7.79 4.27 16.48
CA TRP A 144 7.57 2.94 17.07
C TRP A 144 8.70 2.54 18.03
N SER A 145 9.94 2.81 17.65
CA SER A 145 11.12 2.55 18.47
C SER A 145 11.07 3.29 19.82
N HIS A 146 10.61 4.54 19.83
CA HIS A 146 10.41 5.32 21.05
C HIS A 146 9.46 4.61 22.02
N PHE A 147 8.27 4.21 21.57
CA PHE A 147 7.31 3.51 22.42
C PHE A 147 7.80 2.13 22.87
N LYS A 148 8.53 1.41 22.03
CA LYS A 148 9.11 0.11 22.38
C LYS A 148 10.16 0.22 23.50
N GLN A 149 10.97 1.28 23.50
CA GLN A 149 11.97 1.51 24.55
C GLN A 149 11.33 1.91 25.88
N ARG A 150 10.21 2.65 25.84
CA ARG A 150 9.50 3.15 27.03
C ARG A 150 8.52 2.15 27.65
N LEU A 151 8.45 0.93 27.11
CA LEU A 151 7.48 -0.09 27.56
C LEU A 151 7.66 -0.51 29.02
N LEU A 152 8.91 -0.53 29.48
CA LEU A 152 9.32 -0.96 30.82
C LEU A 152 9.70 0.22 31.72
N ASP A 153 9.53 1.45 31.24
CA ASP A 153 9.90 2.65 31.96
C ASP A 153 8.80 3.03 32.96
N GLU A 154 9.15 3.01 34.24
CA GLU A 154 8.22 3.35 35.33
C GLU A 154 8.05 4.88 35.48
N ASP A 155 9.00 5.68 34.99
CA ASP A 155 9.03 7.14 35.12
C ASP A 155 8.57 7.86 33.84
N ILE A 156 7.41 7.46 33.31
CA ILE A 156 6.76 8.11 32.17
C ILE A 156 5.53 8.89 32.59
N SER A 157 5.26 9.97 31.85
CA SER A 157 4.05 10.78 32.04
C SER A 157 2.77 9.94 31.88
N ALA A 158 1.69 10.32 32.58
CA ALA A 158 0.41 9.60 32.48
C ALA A 158 -0.14 9.58 31.05
N THR A 159 0.07 10.65 30.28
CA THR A 159 -0.35 10.73 28.88
C THR A 159 0.41 9.74 28.00
N GLU A 160 1.71 9.61 28.18
CA GLU A 160 2.55 8.66 27.46
C GLU A 160 2.22 7.21 27.85
N ARG A 161 1.96 6.95 29.13
CA ARG A 161 1.50 5.64 29.61
C ARG A 161 0.17 5.22 28.97
N ASN A 162 -0.78 6.16 28.83
CA ASN A 162 -2.05 5.90 28.15
C ASN A 162 -1.84 5.57 26.67
N LYS A 163 -0.98 6.31 25.97
CA LYS A 163 -0.62 6.01 24.57
C LYS A 163 -0.03 4.60 24.41
N ILE A 164 0.92 4.21 25.27
CA ILE A 164 1.52 2.86 25.25
C ILE A 164 0.46 1.79 25.52
N THR A 165 -0.43 2.04 26.49
CA THR A 165 -1.52 1.11 26.82
C THR A 165 -2.45 0.89 25.64
N ASN A 166 -2.85 1.97 24.96
CA ASN A 166 -3.66 1.91 23.74
C ASN A 166 -2.95 1.13 22.64
N ILE A 167 -1.69 1.45 22.35
CA ILE A 167 -0.88 0.77 21.33
C ILE A 167 -0.83 -0.74 21.58
N LEU A 168 -0.67 -1.17 22.83
CA LEU A 168 -0.58 -2.59 23.18
C LEU A 168 -1.92 -3.30 23.11
N THR A 169 -2.98 -2.70 23.64
CA THR A 169 -4.28 -3.37 23.82
C THR A 169 -5.17 -3.30 22.58
N ARG A 170 -4.88 -2.38 21.66
CA ARG A 170 -5.75 -2.09 20.52
C ARG A 170 -5.38 -2.90 19.29
N GLY A 171 -6.39 -3.49 18.65
CA GLY A 171 -6.32 -3.99 17.28
C GLY A 171 -7.28 -3.23 16.38
N LEU A 172 -7.01 -3.21 15.07
CA LEU A 172 -8.01 -2.84 14.08
C LEU A 172 -9.03 -3.97 13.98
N THR A 173 -10.32 -3.64 14.13
CA THR A 173 -11.41 -4.61 13.98
C THR A 173 -11.39 -5.21 12.58
N ILE A 174 -11.59 -6.53 12.50
CA ILE A 174 -11.66 -7.26 11.24
C ILE A 174 -13.11 -7.62 10.93
N GLN A 175 -13.50 -7.41 9.69
CA GLN A 175 -14.70 -7.97 9.11
C GLN A 175 -14.31 -9.00 8.05
N TRP A 176 -14.81 -10.23 8.20
CA TRP A 176 -14.51 -11.32 7.28
C TRP A 176 -15.54 -11.41 6.16
N VAL A 177 -15.06 -11.44 4.92
CA VAL A 177 -15.87 -11.88 3.78
C VAL A 177 -15.99 -13.39 3.84
N LYS A 178 -17.22 -13.90 3.78
CA LYS A 178 -17.51 -15.34 3.75
C LYS A 178 -17.84 -15.77 2.32
N GLY A 179 -17.22 -16.85 1.86
CA GLY A 179 -17.49 -17.45 0.56
C GLY A 179 -16.24 -17.67 -0.28
N ASN A 180 -16.48 -18.04 -1.55
CA ASN A 180 -15.46 -18.31 -2.55
C ASN A 180 -14.84 -17.03 -3.14
N ALA A 181 -13.85 -17.21 -4.02
CA ALA A 181 -13.16 -16.12 -4.70
C ALA A 181 -14.13 -15.15 -5.40
N ASP A 182 -15.12 -15.66 -6.14
CA ASP A 182 -16.09 -14.81 -6.86
C ASP A 182 -16.86 -13.87 -5.92
N LYS A 183 -17.28 -14.36 -4.75
CA LYS A 183 -17.96 -13.53 -3.74
C LYS A 183 -17.02 -12.48 -3.14
N ALA A 184 -15.77 -12.85 -2.89
CA ALA A 184 -14.78 -11.94 -2.33
C ALA A 184 -14.36 -10.85 -3.34
N GLU A 185 -14.22 -11.19 -4.62
CA GLU A 185 -13.99 -10.24 -5.72
C GLU A 185 -15.19 -9.31 -5.91
N SER A 186 -16.42 -9.86 -5.91
CA SER A 186 -17.63 -9.05 -5.97
C SER A 186 -17.75 -8.09 -4.78
N SER A 187 -17.40 -8.54 -3.57
CA SER A 187 -17.35 -7.68 -2.38
C SER A 187 -16.32 -6.58 -2.52
N PHE A 188 -15.13 -6.90 -3.03
CA PHE A 188 -14.07 -5.93 -3.30
C PHE A 188 -14.59 -4.80 -4.21
N PHE A 189 -15.18 -5.15 -5.36
CA PHE A 189 -15.69 -4.14 -6.29
C PHE A 189 -16.82 -3.33 -5.66
N ASN A 190 -17.81 -3.98 -5.04
CA ASN A 190 -18.94 -3.27 -4.44
C ASN A 190 -18.51 -2.27 -3.35
N ILE A 191 -17.54 -2.65 -2.50
CA ILE A 191 -17.06 -1.79 -1.41
C ILE A 191 -16.18 -0.66 -1.94
N ASN A 192 -15.24 -0.98 -2.84
CA ASN A 192 -14.24 0.00 -3.29
C ASN A 192 -14.76 0.95 -4.36
N MET A 193 -15.81 0.60 -5.11
CA MET A 193 -16.45 1.48 -6.09
C MET A 193 -17.42 2.49 -5.44
N GLN A 194 -17.97 2.20 -4.26
CA GLN A 194 -18.86 3.13 -3.55
C GLN A 194 -18.13 4.23 -2.75
N GLY A 195 -16.81 4.08 -2.56
CA GLY A 195 -15.96 5.03 -1.81
C GLY A 195 -15.39 6.15 -2.69
N THR A 196 -14.07 6.39 -2.60
CA THR A 196 -13.37 7.24 -3.58
C THR A 196 -13.43 6.54 -4.94
N PRO A 197 -14.15 7.11 -5.93
CA PRO A 197 -14.41 6.45 -7.20
C PRO A 197 -13.10 6.04 -7.85
N LEU A 198 -13.07 4.81 -8.39
CA LEU A 198 -12.05 4.47 -9.38
C LEU A 198 -12.33 5.34 -10.60
N ASP A 199 -11.28 5.91 -11.19
CA ASP A 199 -11.45 6.56 -12.50
C ASP A 199 -11.89 5.51 -13.54
N GLU A 200 -12.61 5.94 -14.58
CA GLU A 200 -13.14 5.03 -15.60
C GLU A 200 -12.03 4.20 -16.27
N VAL A 201 -10.84 4.79 -16.44
CA VAL A 201 -9.67 4.10 -16.99
C VAL A 201 -9.14 3.05 -16.01
N GLU A 202 -9.07 3.38 -14.73
CA GLU A 202 -8.61 2.45 -13.69
C GLU A 202 -9.56 1.25 -13.58
N GLU A 203 -10.87 1.51 -13.58
CA GLU A 203 -11.90 0.47 -13.57
C GLU A 203 -11.78 -0.43 -14.80
N LEU A 204 -11.58 0.15 -15.99
CA LEU A 204 -11.41 -0.60 -17.24
C LEU A 204 -10.18 -1.52 -17.17
N LEU A 205 -9.04 -1.00 -16.69
CA LEU A 205 -7.80 -1.77 -16.53
C LEU A 205 -7.96 -2.93 -15.54
N LEU A 206 -8.76 -2.72 -14.49
CA LEU A 206 -9.04 -3.72 -13.46
C LEU A 206 -9.95 -4.84 -13.97
N LYS A 207 -11.07 -4.49 -14.61
CA LYS A 207 -11.98 -5.46 -15.22
C LYS A 207 -11.30 -6.28 -16.32
N ASN A 208 -10.36 -5.65 -17.04
CA ASN A 208 -9.65 -6.27 -18.14
C ASN A 208 -8.21 -6.67 -17.77
N ARG A 209 -7.91 -6.96 -16.50
CA ARG A 209 -6.53 -7.17 -16.01
C ARG A 209 -5.72 -8.23 -16.77
N HIS A 210 -6.38 -9.26 -17.30
CA HIS A 210 -5.73 -10.33 -18.08
C HIS A 210 -5.64 -10.02 -19.59
N LYS A 211 -6.17 -8.88 -20.06
CA LYS A 211 -6.09 -8.50 -21.47
C LYS A 211 -4.72 -7.89 -21.79
N PRO A 212 -4.17 -8.12 -23.00
CA PRO A 212 -2.86 -7.60 -23.39
C PRO A 212 -2.72 -6.08 -23.21
N THR A 213 -3.77 -5.31 -23.49
CA THR A 213 -3.77 -3.85 -23.35
C THR A 213 -3.54 -3.41 -21.90
N SER A 214 -4.24 -4.03 -20.94
CA SER A 214 -4.14 -3.67 -19.52
C SER A 214 -2.79 -4.04 -18.93
N ILE A 215 -2.27 -5.22 -19.29
CA ILE A 215 -0.93 -5.67 -18.88
C ILE A 215 0.13 -4.71 -19.43
N SER A 216 0.02 -4.33 -20.71
CA SER A 216 0.97 -3.43 -21.37
C SER A 216 0.95 -2.03 -20.76
N ALA A 217 -0.24 -1.45 -20.55
CA ALA A 217 -0.38 -0.12 -19.95
C ALA A 217 0.26 -0.06 -18.56
N ARG A 218 -0.05 -1.03 -17.69
CA ARG A 218 0.52 -1.11 -16.34
C ARG A 218 2.02 -1.33 -16.34
N ALA A 219 2.53 -2.18 -17.24
CA ALA A 219 3.97 -2.39 -17.38
C ALA A 219 4.67 -1.09 -17.76
N VAL A 220 4.16 -0.34 -18.75
CA VAL A 220 4.75 0.92 -19.22
C VAL A 220 4.71 1.99 -18.12
N ILE A 221 3.57 2.19 -17.45
CA ILE A 221 3.47 3.18 -16.35
C ILE A 221 4.50 2.90 -15.25
N ARG A 222 4.85 1.64 -14.99
CA ARG A 222 5.81 1.26 -13.94
C ARG A 222 7.23 1.02 -14.43
N ALA A 223 7.56 1.36 -15.67
CA ALA A 223 8.88 1.07 -16.28
C ALA A 223 9.28 -0.42 -16.18
N GLY A 224 8.31 -1.34 -16.20
CA GLY A 224 8.54 -2.78 -16.02
C GLY A 224 8.85 -3.20 -14.57
N LYS A 225 8.56 -2.37 -13.57
CA LYS A 225 8.79 -2.65 -12.14
C LYS A 225 7.48 -2.81 -11.36
N GLY A 226 7.58 -3.11 -10.07
CA GLY A 226 6.43 -3.28 -9.17
C GLY A 226 5.77 -4.66 -9.32
N HIS A 227 4.44 -4.72 -9.21
CA HIS A 227 3.73 -5.97 -9.39
C HIS A 227 3.77 -6.44 -10.84
N ARG A 228 4.27 -7.66 -11.04
CA ARG A 228 4.41 -8.28 -12.37
C ARG A 228 3.08 -8.86 -12.83
N TYR A 229 2.23 -8.01 -13.40
CA TYR A 229 0.98 -8.44 -14.09
C TYR A 229 1.23 -9.41 -15.25
N TRP A 230 2.48 -9.48 -15.73
CA TRP A 230 2.96 -10.38 -16.79
C TRP A 230 3.66 -11.64 -16.25
N SER A 231 3.48 -11.98 -14.97
CA SER A 231 4.10 -13.16 -14.35
C SER A 231 3.56 -14.49 -14.87
N ALA A 232 2.39 -14.50 -15.50
CA ALA A 232 1.84 -15.67 -16.17
C ALA A 232 2.58 -16.05 -17.47
N PHE A 233 3.38 -15.14 -18.04
CA PHE A 233 4.19 -15.43 -19.22
C PHE A 233 5.51 -16.10 -18.83
N SER A 234 6.11 -16.85 -19.76
CA SER A 234 7.43 -17.43 -19.55
C SER A 234 8.48 -16.34 -19.34
N GLN A 235 9.56 -16.64 -18.60
CA GLN A 235 10.62 -15.69 -18.27
C GLN A 235 11.15 -14.90 -19.49
N ASP A 236 11.33 -15.55 -20.65
CA ASP A 236 11.77 -14.87 -21.89
C ASP A 236 10.81 -13.75 -22.33
N TYR A 237 9.50 -13.98 -22.24
CA TYR A 237 8.49 -12.97 -22.55
C TYR A 237 8.39 -11.90 -21.46
N SER A 238 8.48 -12.30 -20.18
CA SER A 238 8.50 -11.34 -19.06
C SER A 238 9.68 -10.36 -19.20
N ASP A 239 10.87 -10.85 -19.53
CA ASP A 239 12.06 -10.02 -19.73
C ASP A 239 11.90 -9.06 -20.92
N LYS A 240 11.25 -9.52 -22.01
CA LYS A 240 10.94 -8.67 -23.17
C LYS A 240 9.94 -7.57 -22.81
N ILE A 241 8.89 -7.89 -22.04
CA ILE A 241 7.90 -6.93 -21.55
C ILE A 241 8.58 -5.89 -20.67
N GLU A 242 9.38 -6.30 -19.69
CA GLU A 242 10.07 -5.39 -18.77
C GLU A 242 11.02 -4.44 -19.52
N LYS A 243 11.81 -4.94 -20.49
CA LYS A 243 12.69 -4.11 -21.33
C LYS A 243 11.91 -3.13 -22.19
N ALA A 244 10.84 -3.57 -22.85
CA ALA A 244 10.02 -2.72 -23.71
C ALA A 244 9.30 -1.64 -22.89
N ALA A 245 8.74 -2.02 -21.74
CA ALA A 245 8.08 -1.12 -20.81
C ALA A 245 9.03 -0.06 -20.27
N LYS A 246 10.23 -0.45 -19.81
CA LYS A 246 11.26 0.51 -19.36
C LYS A 246 11.63 1.50 -20.45
N LYS A 247 11.81 1.02 -21.69
CA LYS A 247 12.15 1.89 -22.83
C LYS A 247 11.02 2.88 -23.14
N LEU A 248 9.78 2.42 -23.22
CA LEU A 248 8.63 3.27 -23.50
C LEU A 248 8.40 4.28 -22.38
N HIS A 249 8.54 3.85 -21.13
CA HIS A 249 8.43 4.73 -19.98
C HIS A 249 9.41 5.89 -20.06
N THR A 250 10.70 5.60 -20.30
CA THR A 250 11.72 6.65 -20.45
C THR A 250 11.42 7.58 -21.62
N ILE A 251 10.90 7.08 -22.75
CA ILE A 251 10.54 7.94 -23.88
C ILE A 251 9.35 8.86 -23.54
N LEU A 252 8.39 8.36 -22.77
CA LEU A 252 7.15 9.07 -22.50
C LEU A 252 7.27 10.03 -21.32
N PHE A 253 7.99 9.65 -20.27
CA PHE A 253 7.94 10.32 -18.97
C PHE A 253 9.28 10.93 -18.53
N ASP A 254 10.40 10.58 -19.18
CA ASP A 254 11.67 11.27 -18.95
C ASP A 254 11.88 12.41 -19.98
N PRO A 255 12.38 13.59 -19.58
CA PRO A 255 12.68 14.01 -18.20
C PRO A 255 11.42 14.36 -17.40
N ASP A 256 11.48 14.18 -16.07
CA ASP A 256 10.41 14.60 -15.17
C ASP A 256 9.97 16.06 -15.40
N LEU A 257 8.66 16.29 -15.51
CA LEU A 257 8.10 17.64 -15.65
C LEU A 257 8.28 18.42 -14.35
N ASN A 258 9.34 19.22 -14.28
CA ASN A 258 9.60 20.14 -13.17
C ASN A 258 8.84 21.45 -13.36
N THR A 259 7.96 21.79 -12.41
CA THR A 259 7.30 23.10 -12.36
C THR A 259 8.02 24.01 -11.34
N PRO A 260 8.28 25.30 -11.67
CA PRO A 260 7.98 25.98 -12.94
C PRO A 260 8.88 25.47 -14.08
N ILE A 261 8.36 25.43 -15.31
CA ILE A 261 9.07 24.94 -16.49
C ILE A 261 10.31 25.81 -16.73
N LYS A 262 11.50 25.23 -16.54
CA LYS A 262 12.79 25.91 -16.74
C LYS A 262 13.40 25.65 -18.11
N THR A 263 12.98 24.58 -18.78
CA THR A 263 13.53 24.08 -20.05
C THR A 263 12.39 23.68 -20.99
N LEU A 264 12.64 23.76 -22.30
CA LEU A 264 11.72 23.26 -23.33
C LEU A 264 11.75 21.72 -23.46
N ASP A 265 12.68 21.07 -22.75
CA ASP A 265 12.78 19.63 -22.64
C ASP A 265 11.73 19.14 -21.64
N LEU A 266 10.63 18.59 -22.17
CA LEU A 266 9.42 18.20 -21.46
C LEU A 266 9.08 16.75 -21.83
N PRO A 267 8.51 15.96 -20.90
CA PRO A 267 8.07 14.59 -21.19
C PRO A 267 6.92 14.61 -22.20
N LEU A 268 6.93 13.65 -23.13
CA LEU A 268 5.91 13.51 -24.17
C LEU A 268 4.54 13.13 -23.60
N GLY A 269 4.51 12.38 -22.50
CA GLY A 269 3.33 11.80 -21.88
C GLY A 269 2.67 12.68 -20.82
N GLY A 270 3.22 13.85 -20.50
CA GLY A 270 2.72 14.70 -19.41
C GLY A 270 3.17 14.22 -18.02
N LEU A 271 2.38 14.53 -16.98
CA LEU A 271 2.65 14.14 -15.59
C LEU A 271 2.22 12.69 -15.33
N GLU A 272 3.00 11.94 -14.54
CA GLU A 272 2.52 10.71 -13.90
C GLU A 272 1.44 11.08 -12.86
N GLU A 273 0.19 10.68 -13.08
CA GLU A 273 -0.87 10.64 -12.08
C GLU A 273 -1.19 9.19 -11.67
#